data_AF-A0A917GB93-F1
#
_entry.id   AF-A0A917GB93-F1
#
_cell.length_a   1.000
_cell.length_b   1.000
_cell.length_c   1.000
_cell.angle_alpha   90.00
_cell.angle_beta   90.00
_cell.angle_gamma   90.00
#
_symmetry.space_group_name_H-M   'P 1'
#
loop_
_entity.id
_entity.type
_entity.pdbx_description
1 polymer ?
#
loop_
_entity_poly.entity_id
_entity_poly.type
_entity_poly.pdbx_seq_one_letter_code
_entity_poly.pdbx_strand_id
1 'polypeptide(L)'
;MRNTILIIATVALTNIQVHATNEKTTFFPSNKVETITTENLVQVFDWNVKTTKRTYSGTSPNIEHANKMIVLVSYGEVILDKKIESFYMRRYEAENNSNRLYFWEVESTYGYAKGFSSSEEDANRMITLIAKGEIVSSKVIISGIVKESQRKKARTKI
;
A
#
# COMPACT_ATOMS: atom_id res chain seq x y z
N MET A 1 -40.77 60.08 -28.96
CA MET A 1 -40.31 58.70 -29.26
C MET A 1 -38.85 58.63 -28.86
N ARG A 2 -38.50 57.78 -27.88
CA ARG A 2 -37.19 57.77 -27.22
C ARG A 2 -36.23 56.85 -27.98
N ASN A 3 -35.11 57.39 -28.43
CA ASN A 3 -34.02 56.63 -29.04
C ASN A 3 -33.14 56.08 -27.92
N THR A 4 -32.99 54.75 -27.85
CA THR A 4 -32.14 54.09 -26.86
C THR A 4 -30.81 53.74 -27.52
N ILE A 5 -29.70 54.23 -26.97
CA ILE A 5 -28.34 53.92 -27.41
C ILE A 5 -27.87 52.68 -26.63
N LEU A 6 -27.45 51.63 -27.34
CA LEU A 6 -26.82 50.45 -26.76
C LEU A 6 -25.32 50.72 -26.53
N ILE A 7 -24.87 50.61 -25.28
CA ILE A 7 -23.44 50.68 -24.92
C ILE A 7 -23.00 49.27 -24.54
N ILE A 8 -22.09 48.68 -25.32
CA ILE A 8 -21.48 47.38 -25.03
C ILE A 8 -20.18 47.66 -24.28
N ALA A 9 -20.12 47.30 -22.99
CA ALA A 9 -18.90 47.38 -22.20
C ALA A 9 -17.99 46.18 -22.52
N THR A 10 -16.85 46.44 -23.16
CA THR A 10 -15.79 45.46 -23.40
C THR A 10 -14.97 45.28 -22.13
N VAL A 11 -15.05 44.10 -21.51
CA VAL A 11 -14.17 43.73 -20.39
C VAL A 11 -12.81 43.34 -20.95
N ALA A 12 -11.79 44.15 -20.66
CA ALA A 12 -10.40 43.80 -20.96
C ALA A 12 -9.92 42.69 -20.00
N LEU A 13 -9.73 41.48 -20.53
CA LEU A 13 -9.03 40.42 -19.82
C LEU A 13 -7.54 40.79 -19.75
N THR A 14 -7.10 41.26 -18.58
CA THR A 14 -5.67 41.46 -18.33
C THR A 14 -5.03 40.11 -18.00
N ASN A 15 -3.89 39.84 -18.66
CA ASN A 15 -3.13 38.61 -18.52
C ASN A 15 -2.57 38.49 -17.09
N ILE A 16 -3.13 37.57 -16.29
CA ILE A 16 -2.51 37.16 -15.03
C ILE A 16 -1.33 36.26 -15.40
N GLN A 17 -0.10 36.78 -15.30
CA GLN A 17 1.09 35.95 -15.29
C GLN A 17 1.15 35.21 -13.95
N VAL A 18 0.54 34.02 -13.91
CA VAL A 18 0.75 33.07 -12.81
C VAL A 18 2.20 32.60 -12.87
N HIS A 19 3.07 33.23 -12.08
CA HIS A 19 4.37 32.67 -11.77
C HIS A 19 4.13 31.49 -10.82
N ALA A 20 4.04 30.28 -11.39
CA ALA A 20 4.10 29.06 -10.62
C ALA A 20 5.46 29.03 -9.91
N THR A 21 5.44 29.33 -8.61
CA THR A 21 6.62 29.14 -7.77
C THR A 21 6.79 27.63 -7.63
N ASN A 22 7.76 27.08 -8.36
CA ASN A 22 8.20 25.71 -8.12
C ASN A 22 8.87 25.72 -6.75
N GLU A 23 8.13 25.34 -5.71
CA GLU A 23 8.77 24.94 -4.46
C GLU A 23 9.68 23.77 -4.79
N LYS A 24 11.00 24.02 -4.87
CA LYS A 24 12.00 22.96 -4.75
C LYS A 24 11.85 22.40 -3.34
N THR A 25 10.95 21.46 -3.18
CA THR A 25 10.95 20.56 -2.04
C THR A 25 12.25 19.77 -2.13
N THR A 26 13.25 20.22 -1.38
CA THR A 26 14.44 19.43 -1.11
C THR A 26 13.96 18.19 -0.34
N PHE A 27 13.66 17.13 -1.07
CA PHE A 27 13.38 15.82 -0.49
C PHE A 27 14.68 15.32 0.12
N PHE A 28 14.85 15.57 1.42
CA PHE A 28 15.80 14.82 2.22
C PHE A 28 15.15 13.45 2.45
N PRO A 29 15.63 12.36 1.81
CA PRO A 29 15.20 11.05 2.24
C PRO A 29 15.61 10.93 3.71
N SER A 30 14.62 10.85 4.59
CA SER A 30 14.86 10.38 5.94
C SER A 30 15.30 8.94 5.79
N ASN A 31 16.61 8.72 5.70
CA ASN A 31 17.21 7.40 5.82
C ASN A 31 17.15 6.99 7.29
N LYS A 32 15.95 6.99 7.88
CA LYS A 32 15.72 6.24 9.10
C LYS A 32 15.71 4.79 8.66
N VAL A 33 16.85 4.14 8.82
CA VAL A 33 16.90 2.67 8.83
C VAL A 33 16.16 2.27 10.11
N GLU A 34 14.85 2.16 10.00
CA GLU A 34 14.03 1.70 11.13
C GLU A 34 14.37 0.23 11.37
N THR A 35 14.80 -0.04 12.60
CA THR A 35 15.09 -1.41 13.02
C THR A 35 13.76 -2.15 13.08
N ILE A 36 13.57 -3.15 12.22
CA ILE A 36 12.39 -4.01 12.28
C ILE A 36 12.45 -4.79 13.60
N THR A 37 11.42 -4.60 14.42
CA THR A 37 11.16 -5.28 15.68
C THR A 37 9.74 -5.83 15.66
N THR A 38 9.45 -6.81 16.51
CA THR A 38 8.13 -7.44 16.61
C THR A 38 7.01 -6.44 16.95
N GLU A 39 7.30 -5.37 17.69
CA GLU A 39 6.33 -4.33 18.07
C GLU A 39 5.85 -3.44 16.91
N ASN A 40 6.58 -3.45 15.79
CA ASN A 40 6.28 -2.68 14.59
C ASN A 40 5.54 -3.51 13.52
N LEU A 41 5.20 -4.75 13.85
CA LEU A 41 4.44 -5.65 12.99
C LEU A 41 2.96 -5.50 13.25
N VAL A 42 2.17 -5.57 12.19
CA VAL A 42 0.72 -5.61 12.26
C VAL A 42 0.21 -6.82 11.48
N GLN A 43 -0.80 -7.46 12.05
CA GLN A 43 -1.57 -8.48 11.36
C GLN A 43 -2.68 -7.79 10.57
N VAL A 44 -2.77 -8.10 9.28
CA VAL A 44 -3.77 -7.57 8.36
C VAL A 44 -4.60 -8.73 7.85
N PHE A 45 -5.89 -8.49 7.62
CA PHE A 45 -6.85 -9.48 7.16
C PHE A 45 -7.23 -9.15 5.72
N ASP A 46 -6.75 -9.95 4.77
CA ASP A 46 -7.25 -9.95 3.41
C ASP A 46 -8.58 -10.67 3.38
N TRP A 47 -9.56 -10.07 2.72
CA TRP A 47 -10.86 -10.69 2.56
C TRP A 47 -11.29 -10.65 1.10
N ASN A 48 -11.97 -11.72 0.71
CA ASN A 48 -12.61 -11.87 -0.58
C ASN A 48 -14.01 -12.45 -0.36
N VAL A 49 -15.00 -11.91 -1.06
CA VAL A 49 -16.36 -12.44 -1.06
C VAL A 49 -16.87 -12.52 -2.49
N LYS A 50 -17.32 -13.72 -2.88
CA LYS A 50 -18.00 -13.96 -4.14
C LYS A 50 -19.50 -13.99 -3.89
N THR A 51 -20.24 -13.19 -4.64
CA THR A 51 -21.70 -13.13 -4.58
C THR A 51 -22.30 -13.62 -5.89
N THR A 52 -23.62 -13.65 -5.94
CA THR A 52 -24.38 -13.90 -7.18
C THR A 52 -24.12 -12.86 -8.28
N LYS A 53 -23.62 -11.67 -7.94
CA LYS A 53 -23.39 -10.59 -8.93
C LYS A 53 -21.92 -10.44 -9.32
N ARG A 54 -21.02 -10.44 -8.34
CA ARG A 54 -19.58 -10.20 -8.58
C ARG A 54 -18.73 -10.67 -7.41
N THR A 55 -17.42 -10.43 -7.52
CA THR A 55 -16.45 -10.66 -6.46
C THR A 55 -15.98 -9.32 -5.91
N TYR A 56 -15.86 -9.22 -4.59
CA TYR A 56 -15.30 -8.08 -3.89
C TYR A 56 -14.09 -8.53 -3.07
N SER A 57 -13.13 -7.64 -2.89
CA SER A 57 -11.94 -7.90 -2.09
C SER A 57 -11.44 -6.62 -1.42
N GLY A 58 -10.75 -6.79 -0.31
CA GLY A 58 -10.10 -5.68 0.40
C GLY A 58 -9.30 -6.18 1.59
N THR A 59 -8.65 -5.25 2.28
CA THR A 59 -7.94 -5.55 3.53
C THR A 59 -8.56 -4.85 4.72
N SER A 60 -8.38 -5.42 5.91
CA SER A 60 -8.91 -4.88 7.16
C SER A 60 -7.92 -5.09 8.32
N PRO A 61 -7.92 -4.20 9.32
CA PRO A 61 -7.01 -4.27 10.46
C PRO A 61 -7.35 -5.39 11.46
N ASN A 62 -8.57 -5.92 11.43
CA ASN A 62 -9.01 -7.02 12.27
C ASN A 62 -10.16 -7.80 11.59
N ILE A 63 -10.48 -8.96 12.15
CA ILE A 63 -11.48 -9.88 11.61
C ILE A 63 -12.90 -9.30 11.71
N GLU A 64 -13.21 -8.54 12.76
CA GLU A 64 -14.51 -7.88 12.95
C GLU A 64 -14.76 -6.85 11.85
N HIS A 65 -13.75 -6.04 11.53
CA HIS A 65 -13.83 -5.05 10.48
C HIS A 65 -13.91 -5.72 9.09
N ALA A 66 -13.16 -6.80 8.84
CA ALA A 66 -13.28 -7.58 7.61
C ALA A 66 -14.71 -8.11 7.41
N ASN A 67 -15.30 -8.69 8.46
CA ASN A 67 -16.68 -9.16 8.44
C ASN A 67 -17.68 -8.03 8.17
N LYS A 68 -17.51 -6.88 8.84
CA LYS A 68 -18.35 -5.69 8.62
C LYS A 68 -18.27 -5.24 7.16
N MET A 69 -17.07 -5.17 6.58
CA MET A 69 -16.89 -4.76 5.19
C MET A 69 -17.54 -5.75 4.22
N ILE A 70 -17.41 -7.05 4.44
CA ILE A 70 -18.08 -8.08 3.63
C ILE A 70 -19.60 -7.87 3.64
N VAL A 71 -20.20 -7.67 4.82
CA VAL A 71 -21.65 -7.43 4.95
C VAL A 71 -22.07 -6.19 4.17
N LEU A 72 -21.30 -5.10 4.27
CA LEU A 72 -21.58 -3.86 3.57
C LEU A 72 -21.52 -4.02 2.05
N VAL A 73 -20.46 -4.63 1.51
CA VAL A 73 -20.28 -4.73 0.05
C VAL A 73 -21.19 -5.76 -0.61
N SER A 74 -21.64 -6.76 0.14
CA SER A 74 -22.54 -7.82 -0.35
C SER A 74 -24.03 -7.52 -0.07
N TYR A 75 -24.36 -6.31 0.40
CA TYR A 75 -25.73 -5.97 0.76
C TYR A 75 -26.70 -6.16 -0.41
N GLY A 76 -27.77 -6.93 -0.19
CA GLY A 76 -28.77 -7.26 -1.21
C GLY A 76 -28.29 -8.29 -2.26
N GLU A 77 -27.21 -9.00 -1.98
CA GLU A 77 -26.67 -10.09 -2.80
C GLU A 77 -26.55 -11.37 -1.98
N VAL A 78 -26.63 -12.53 -2.64
CA VAL A 78 -26.40 -13.81 -1.95
C VAL A 78 -24.92 -14.13 -2.01
N ILE A 79 -24.31 -14.37 -0.84
CA ILE A 79 -22.92 -14.80 -0.72
C ILE A 79 -22.81 -16.26 -1.15
N LEU A 80 -21.97 -16.53 -2.14
CA LEU A 80 -21.67 -17.86 -2.65
C LEU A 80 -20.40 -18.44 -2.03
N ASP A 81 -19.40 -17.58 -1.80
CA ASP A 81 -18.14 -17.96 -1.18
C ASP A 81 -17.56 -16.77 -0.41
N LYS A 82 -16.82 -17.06 0.65
CA LYS A 82 -16.20 -16.08 1.53
C LYS A 82 -14.88 -16.62 2.06
N LYS A 83 -13.83 -15.83 1.88
CA LYS A 83 -12.49 -16.13 2.39
C LYS A 83 -11.95 -14.93 3.16
N ILE A 84 -11.43 -15.18 4.36
CA ILE A 84 -10.66 -14.20 5.15
C ILE A 84 -9.37 -14.89 5.55
N GLU A 85 -8.24 -14.29 5.18
CA GLU A 85 -6.92 -14.78 5.56
C GLU A 85 -6.13 -13.65 6.21
N SER A 86 -5.36 -13.99 7.24
CA SER A 86 -4.45 -13.03 7.84
C SER A 86 -3.03 -13.17 7.29
N PHE A 87 -2.31 -12.06 7.25
CA PHE A 87 -0.89 -12.01 6.95
C PHE A 87 -0.22 -10.90 7.76
N TYR A 88 1.11 -10.96 7.92
CA TYR A 88 1.89 -9.95 8.63
C TYR A 88 2.59 -8.98 7.68
N MET A 89 2.77 -7.74 8.12
CA MET A 89 3.61 -6.74 7.46
C MET A 89 4.01 -5.65 8.46
N ARG A 90 4.89 -4.74 8.03
CA ARG A 90 5.25 -3.58 8.85
C ARG A 90 4.10 -2.58 8.90
N ARG A 91 3.92 -1.93 10.05
CA ARG A 91 2.85 -0.95 10.29
C ARG A 91 2.79 0.13 9.20
N TYR A 92 3.91 0.73 8.85
CA TYR A 92 3.96 1.77 7.82
C TYR A 92 3.68 1.26 6.40
N GLU A 93 3.85 -0.04 6.15
CA GLU A 93 3.52 -0.67 4.86
C GLU A 93 2.03 -1.04 4.77
N ALA A 94 1.38 -1.26 5.90
CA ALA A 94 -0.05 -1.58 5.96
C ALA A 94 -0.95 -0.43 5.46
N GLU A 95 -0.44 0.79 5.46
CA GLU A 95 -1.14 1.97 4.95
C GLU A 95 -1.05 2.10 3.42
N ASN A 96 -0.12 1.40 2.76
CA ASN A 96 0.10 1.51 1.32
C ASN A 96 0.30 0.15 0.64
N ASN A 97 -0.73 -0.33 -0.04
CA ASN A 97 -0.74 -1.62 -0.74
C ASN A 97 0.31 -1.76 -1.85
N SER A 98 0.85 -0.66 -2.39
CA SER A 98 1.90 -0.72 -3.41
C SER A 98 3.23 -1.27 -2.89
N ASN A 99 3.40 -1.38 -1.57
CA ASN A 99 4.61 -1.89 -0.93
C ASN A 99 4.62 -3.42 -0.75
N ARG A 100 3.59 -4.14 -1.21
CA ARG A 100 3.49 -5.61 -1.10
C ARG A 100 4.27 -6.33 -2.21
N LEU A 101 5.58 -6.11 -2.27
CA LEU A 101 6.42 -6.56 -3.39
C LEU A 101 6.93 -7.99 -3.23
N TYR A 102 7.29 -8.41 -2.02
CA TYR A 102 7.80 -9.74 -1.72
C TYR A 102 6.84 -10.45 -0.78
N PHE A 103 6.21 -11.52 -1.27
CA PHE A 103 5.46 -12.45 -0.43
C PHE A 103 6.44 -13.40 0.26
N TRP A 104 6.21 -13.68 1.53
CA TRP A 104 6.98 -14.65 2.27
C TRP A 104 6.08 -15.50 3.16
N GLU A 105 6.53 -16.72 3.41
CA GLU A 105 5.91 -17.67 4.32
C GLU A 105 6.98 -18.44 5.08
N VAL A 106 6.69 -18.77 6.33
CA VAL A 106 7.57 -19.51 7.22
C VAL A 106 6.77 -20.49 8.05
N GLU A 107 7.29 -21.70 8.13
CA GLU A 107 6.89 -22.72 9.10
C GLU A 107 8.00 -22.83 10.15
N SER A 108 7.59 -22.77 11.41
CA SER A 108 8.43 -22.90 12.59
C SER A 108 7.88 -23.99 13.50
N THR A 109 8.64 -24.36 14.52
CA THR A 109 8.17 -25.18 15.64
C THR A 109 6.96 -24.56 16.35
N TYR A 110 6.79 -23.24 16.28
CA TYR A 110 5.68 -22.48 16.86
C TYR A 110 4.46 -22.34 15.94
N GLY A 111 4.55 -22.85 14.71
CA GLY A 111 3.49 -22.81 13.71
C GLY A 111 3.86 -22.04 12.45
N TYR A 112 2.82 -21.69 11.68
CA TYR A 112 2.93 -21.14 10.34
C TYR A 112 2.55 -19.67 10.28
N ALA A 113 3.31 -18.88 9.53
CA ALA A 113 3.03 -17.48 9.26
C ALA A 113 3.34 -17.10 7.82
N LYS A 114 2.63 -16.09 7.31
CA LYS A 114 2.86 -15.51 5.98
C LYS A 114 2.73 -14.00 6.01
N GLY A 115 3.30 -13.32 5.03
CA GLY A 115 3.31 -11.87 4.98
C GLY A 115 3.84 -11.28 3.69
N PHE A 116 3.93 -9.95 3.69
CA PHE A 116 4.52 -9.18 2.61
C PHE A 116 5.56 -8.20 3.14
N SER A 117 6.57 -7.94 2.32
CA SER A 117 7.61 -6.93 2.56
C SER A 117 7.91 -6.14 1.28
N SER A 118 8.45 -4.92 1.40
CA SER A 118 8.85 -4.12 0.23
C SER A 118 10.21 -4.51 -0.36
N SER A 119 11.03 -5.30 0.34
CA SER A 119 12.30 -5.83 -0.17
C SER A 119 12.53 -7.29 0.22
N GLU A 120 13.41 -7.98 -0.49
CA GLU A 120 13.82 -9.36 -0.17
C GLU A 120 14.55 -9.43 1.18
N GLU A 121 15.40 -8.45 1.47
CA GLU A 121 16.11 -8.34 2.75
C GLU A 121 15.10 -8.22 3.91
N ASP A 122 14.10 -7.36 3.74
CA ASP A 122 13.03 -7.22 4.73
C ASP A 122 12.20 -8.50 4.87
N ALA A 123 11.93 -9.23 3.79
CA ALA A 123 11.23 -10.52 3.83
C ALA A 123 12.01 -11.55 4.68
N ASN A 124 13.32 -11.69 4.44
CA ASN A 124 14.17 -12.59 5.21
C ASN A 124 14.26 -12.18 6.70
N ARG A 125 14.32 -10.87 6.97
CA ARG A 125 14.30 -10.35 8.33
C ARG A 125 12.97 -10.64 9.04
N MET A 126 11.85 -10.50 8.34
CA MET A 126 10.52 -10.82 8.86
C MET A 126 10.37 -12.30 9.20
N ILE A 127 10.82 -13.19 8.31
CA ILE A 127 10.86 -14.65 8.54
C ILE A 127 11.62 -14.95 9.85
N THR A 128 12.82 -14.39 10.00
CA THR A 128 13.67 -14.64 11.17
C THR A 128 13.03 -14.14 12.47
N LEU A 129 12.44 -12.94 12.43
CA LEU A 129 11.77 -12.33 13.59
C LEU A 129 10.56 -13.14 14.04
N ILE A 130 9.72 -13.56 13.09
CA ILE A 130 8.46 -14.27 13.39
C ILE A 130 8.72 -15.71 13.84
N ALA A 131 9.67 -16.39 13.20
CA ALA A 131 10.07 -17.73 13.60
C ALA A 131 10.85 -17.76 14.93
N LYS A 132 11.21 -16.60 15.49
CA LYS A 132 12.08 -16.48 16.67
C LYS A 132 13.40 -17.25 16.51
N GLY A 133 13.90 -17.35 15.28
CA GLY A 133 15.09 -18.12 14.92
C GLY A 133 14.89 -19.62 14.70
N GLU A 134 13.70 -20.18 14.98
CA GLU A 134 13.42 -21.61 14.79
C GLU A 134 12.67 -21.86 13.48
N ILE A 135 13.40 -21.93 12.36
CA ILE A 135 12.81 -22.12 11.02
C ILE A 135 12.85 -23.61 10.65
N VAL A 136 11.68 -24.19 10.36
CA VAL A 136 11.54 -25.52 9.77
C VAL A 136 11.59 -25.43 8.25
N SER A 137 10.82 -24.51 7.67
CA SER A 137 10.82 -24.23 6.23
C SER A 137 10.47 -22.76 5.98
N SER A 138 10.98 -22.19 4.88
CA SER A 138 10.67 -20.81 4.50
C SER A 138 10.71 -20.61 3.00
N LYS A 139 9.91 -19.65 2.50
CA LYS A 139 9.85 -19.30 1.09
C LYS A 139 9.66 -17.79 0.93
N VAL A 140 10.34 -17.21 -0.08
CA VAL A 140 10.15 -15.82 -0.51
C VAL A 140 9.86 -15.82 -2.01
N ILE A 141 8.84 -15.07 -2.43
CA ILE A 141 8.38 -14.97 -3.82
C ILE A 141 8.16 -13.49 -4.14
N ILE A 142 8.65 -13.03 -5.30
CA ILE A 142 8.30 -11.71 -5.81
C ILE A 142 6.84 -11.71 -6.22
N SER A 143 6.01 -10.90 -5.56
CA SER A 143 4.57 -10.82 -5.75
C SER A 143 4.11 -9.59 -6.55
N GLY A 144 5.01 -8.63 -6.82
CA GLY A 144 4.70 -7.40 -7.54
C GLY A 144 5.85 -6.91 -8.44
N ILE A 145 5.58 -5.87 -9.24
CA ILE A 145 6.59 -5.28 -10.12
C ILE A 145 7.57 -4.45 -9.29
N VAL A 146 8.83 -4.88 -9.22
CA VAL A 146 9.92 -4.10 -8.62
C VAL A 146 10.27 -2.95 -9.57
N LYS A 147 9.95 -1.71 -9.20
CA LYS A 147 10.47 -0.55 -9.94
C LYS A 147 11.97 -0.44 -9.66
N GLU A 148 12.78 -0.69 -10.68
CA GLU A 148 14.24 -0.60 -10.58
C GLU A 148 14.65 0.83 -10.19
N SER A 149 15.10 1.02 -8.94
CA SER A 149 15.62 2.33 -8.51
C SER A 149 16.99 2.50 -9.18
N GLN A 150 17.12 3.54 -10.01
CA GLN A 150 18.37 3.93 -10.63
C GLN A 150 19.41 4.31 -9.55
N ARG A 151 20.19 3.34 -9.06
CA ARG A 151 21.41 3.64 -8.29
C ARG A 151 22.39 4.31 -9.25
N LYS A 152 22.42 5.65 -9.22
CA LYS A 152 23.49 6.44 -9.86
C LYS A 152 24.84 5.92 -9.36
N LYS A 153 25.55 5.17 -10.22
CA LYS A 153 26.98 4.90 -10.05
C LYS A 153 27.69 6.25 -10.05
N ALA A 154 28.04 6.75 -8.86
CA ALA A 154 29.01 7.83 -8.73
C ALA A 154 30.35 7.28 -9.22
N ARG A 155 30.67 7.53 -10.50
CA ARG A 155 32.03 7.36 -11.00
C ARG A 155 32.87 8.48 -10.39
N THR A 156 33.67 8.15 -9.39
CA THR A 156 34.84 8.94 -9.00
C THR A 156 35.75 9.02 -10.22
N LYS A 157 35.90 10.21 -10.80
CA LYS A 157 37.05 10.51 -11.65
C LYS A 157 38.19 10.92 -10.72
N ILE A 158 39.30 10.18 -10.83
CA ILE A 158 40.62 10.55 -10.34
C ILE A 158 41.15 11.67 -11.25
#